data_AF-A0A8B5WFD9-F1
#
_entry.id   AF-A0A8B5WFD9-F1
#
_cell.length_a   1.000
_cell.length_b   1.000
_cell.length_c   1.000
_cell.angle_alpha   90.00
_cell.angle_beta   90.00
_cell.angle_gamma   90.00
#
_symmetry.space_group_name_H-M   'P 1'
#
loop_
_entity.id
_entity.type
_entity.pdbx_description
1 polymer ?
#
loop_
_entity_poly.entity_id
_entity_poly.type
_entity_poly.pdbx_seq_one_letter_code
_entity_poly.pdbx_strand_id
1 'polypeptide(L)' 'ATTHAARAIGLEKTHGSLLPGYQADFAVIDAPDINHWLYHFRPNACSMTGKAGEIIYDI' A
#
# COMPACT_ATOMS: atom_id res chain seq x y z
N ALA A 1 -7.76 -4.17 0.52
CA ALA A 1 -8.24 -2.99 1.27
C ALA A 1 -7.52 -1.74 0.79
N THR A 2 -7.94 -1.19 -0.36
CA THR A 2 -7.27 -0.05 -1.02
C THR A 2 -8.32 0.91 -1.57
N THR A 3 -8.62 0.90 -2.87
CA THR A 3 -9.58 1.81 -3.52
C THR A 3 -10.98 1.79 -2.88
N HIS A 4 -11.50 0.60 -2.55
CA HIS A 4 -12.81 0.51 -1.88
C HIS A 4 -12.81 1.09 -0.46
N ALA A 5 -11.69 1.00 0.26
CA ALA A 5 -11.56 1.58 1.59
C ALA A 5 -11.47 3.11 1.51
N ALA A 6 -10.69 3.65 0.56
CA ALA A 6 -10.63 5.08 0.31
C ALA A 6 -12.01 5.66 -0.04
N ARG A 7 -12.78 4.96 -0.89
CA ARG A 7 -14.16 5.36 -1.23
C ARG A 7 -15.11 5.34 -0.05
N ALA A 8 -14.95 4.40 0.89
CA ALA A 8 -15.81 4.30 2.05
C ALA A 8 -15.71 5.54 2.97
N ILE A 9 -14.61 6.30 2.87
CA ILE A 9 -14.34 7.49 3.69
C ILE A 9 -14.19 8.78 2.87
N GLY A 10 -14.59 8.78 1.60
CA GLY A 10 -14.59 9.97 0.74
C GLY A 10 -13.20 10.41 0.24
N LEU A 11 -12.21 9.52 0.24
CA LEU A 11 -10.83 9.78 -0.19
C LEU A 11 -10.48 9.15 -1.55
N GLU A 12 -11.45 8.61 -2.29
CA GLU A 12 -11.21 7.86 -3.52
C GLU A 12 -10.54 8.65 -4.65
N LYS A 13 -10.58 9.99 -4.60
CA LYS A 13 -9.96 10.87 -5.60
C LYS A 13 -8.48 11.17 -5.32
N THR A 14 -7.98 10.79 -4.15
CA THR A 14 -6.61 11.12 -3.72
C THR A 14 -5.87 9.94 -3.09
N HIS A 15 -6.54 8.87 -2.66
CA HIS A 15 -5.93 7.74 -1.95
C HIS A 15 -6.35 6.38 -2.52
N GLY A 16 -5.60 5.34 -2.14
CA GLY A 16 -5.98 3.94 -2.37
C GLY A 16 -5.66 3.41 -3.78
N SER A 17 -4.92 4.16 -4.58
CA SER A 17 -4.42 3.79 -5.90
C SER A 17 -3.07 4.46 -6.17
N LEU A 18 -2.21 3.82 -6.97
CA LEU A 18 -0.93 4.40 -7.42
C LEU A 18 -1.13 5.09 -8.78
N LEU A 19 -1.54 6.35 -8.74
CA LEU A 19 -1.80 7.19 -9.92
C LEU A 19 -1.14 8.56 -9.76
N PRO A 20 -0.76 9.25 -10.85
CA PRO A 20 -0.30 10.63 -10.77
C PRO A 20 -1.33 11.53 -10.07
N GLY A 21 -0.87 12.38 -9.14
CA GLY A 21 -1.72 13.28 -8.35
C GLY A 21 -2.38 12.65 -7.13
N TYR A 22 -2.31 11.33 -6.95
CA TYR A 22 -2.70 10.67 -5.71
C TYR A 22 -1.59 10.82 -4.67
N GLN A 23 -1.97 10.75 -3.40
CA GLN A 23 -1.03 10.77 -2.30
C GLN A 23 -0.08 9.57 -2.40
N ALA A 24 1.22 9.83 -2.21
CA ALA A 24 2.27 8.83 -2.28
C ALA A 24 2.31 7.96 -1.00
N ASP A 25 1.22 7.23 -0.78
CA ASP A 25 1.07 6.21 0.26
C ASP A 25 1.19 4.82 -0.37
N PHE A 26 2.25 4.09 -0.04
CA PHE A 26 2.48 2.75 -0.59
C PHE A 26 3.29 1.87 0.36
N ALA A 27 3.15 0.56 0.19
CA ALA A 27 3.94 -0.44 0.89
C ALA A 27 4.69 -1.30 -0.13
N VAL A 28 5.96 -1.57 0.15
CA VAL A 28 6.74 -2.56 -0.60
C VAL A 28 6.61 -3.88 0.14
N ILE A 29 6.07 -4.88 -0.56
CA ILE A 29 5.87 -6.23 -0.02
C ILE A 29 6.90 -7.15 -0.68
N ASP A 30 7.75 -7.75 0.13
CA ASP A 30 8.64 -8.83 -0.31
C ASP A 30 7.81 -10.12 -0.44
N ALA A 31 7.36 -10.37 -1.67
CA ALA A 31 6.68 -11.59 -2.07
C ALA A 31 6.82 -11.77 -3.59
N PRO A 32 6.72 -13.00 -4.12
CA PRO A 32 6.77 -13.24 -5.56
C PRO A 32 5.65 -12.53 -6.34
N ASP A 33 4.45 -12.52 -5.77
CA ASP A 33 3.26 -11.88 -6.32
C ASP A 33 2.19 -11.64 -5.23
N ILE A 34 1.13 -10.91 -5.60
CA ILE A 34 0.03 -10.56 -4.70
C ILE A 34 -0.74 -11.77 -4.18
N ASN A 35 -0.96 -12.80 -5.00
CA ASN A 35 -1.69 -13.99 -4.57
C ASN A 35 -0.85 -14.77 -3.55
N HIS A 36 0.44 -14.95 -3.83
CA HIS A 36 1.34 -15.62 -2.90
C HIS A 36 1.33 -14.95 -1.53
N TRP A 37 1.42 -13.62 -1.49
CA TRP A 37 1.36 -12.84 -0.24
C TRP A 37 0.04 -13.03 0.52
N LEU A 38 -1.10 -12.97 -0.17
CA LEU A 38 -2.41 -13.05 0.47
C LEU A 38 -2.76 -14.46 0.95
N TYR A 39 -2.28 -15.50 0.27
CA TYR A 39 -2.55 -16.89 0.63
C TYR A 39 -1.54 -17.47 1.62
N HIS A 40 -0.28 -17.04 1.59
CA HIS A 40 0.77 -17.52 2.48
C HIS A 40 1.16 -16.44 3.50
N PHE A 41 0.54 -16.50 4.67
CA PHE A 41 0.86 -15.56 5.74
C PHE A 41 2.33 -15.66 6.15
N ARG A 42 3.06 -14.56 5.95
CA ARG A 42 4.43 -14.35 6.42
C ARG A 42 4.48 -13.05 7.23
N PRO A 43 4.90 -13.07 8.51
CA PRO A 43 5.05 -11.85 9.29
C PRO A 43 6.13 -10.95 8.68
N ASN A 44 6.00 -9.64 8.87
CA ASN A 44 6.97 -8.63 8.43
C ASN A 44 7.35 -8.71 6.94
N ALA A 45 6.41 -9.12 6.08
CA ALA A 45 6.64 -9.14 4.63
C ALA A 45 6.65 -7.73 4.00
N CYS A 46 6.15 -6.72 4.72
CA CYS A 46 6.26 -5.32 4.31
C CYS A 46 7.66 -4.81 4.67
N SER A 47 8.52 -4.62 3.68
CA SER A 47 9.91 -4.18 3.88
C SER A 47 10.06 -2.66 3.92
N MET A 48 9.16 -1.91 3.27
CA MET A 48 9.22 -0.45 3.25
C MET A 48 7.82 0.17 3.27
N THR A 49 7.65 1.30 3.97
CA THR A 49 6.42 2.09 3.98
C THR A 49 6.69 3.53 3.57
N GLY A 50 6.07 3.95 2.47
CA GLY A 50 5.97 5.34 2.04
C GLY A 50 4.64 5.94 2.49
N LYS A 51 4.68 7.13 3.08
CA LYS A 51 3.51 7.89 3.52
C LYS A 51 3.68 9.36 3.17
N ALA A 52 2.72 9.92 2.45
CA ALA A 52 2.70 11.32 2.03
C ALA A 52 4.01 11.78 1.32
N GLY A 53 4.67 10.86 0.61
CA GLY A 53 5.93 11.13 -0.08
C GLY A 53 7.19 10.93 0.77
N GLU A 54 7.07 10.55 2.04
CA GLU A 54 8.19 10.25 2.92
C GLU A 54 8.30 8.75 3.20
N ILE A 55 9.52 8.22 3.22
CA ILE A 55 9.77 6.86 3.69
C ILE A 55 9.81 6.88 5.22
N ILE A 56 8.81 6.28 5.85
CA ILE A 56 8.67 6.25 7.32
C ILE A 56 9.15 4.93 7.93
N TYR A 57 9.46 3.94 7.10
CA TYR A 57 9.98 2.64 7.49
C TYR A 57 10.73 2.00 6.32
N ASP A 58 11.88 1.41 6.59
CA ASP A 58 12.74 0.67 5.65
C ASP A 58 13.65 -0.30 6.43
N ILE A 59 13.77 -1.56 5.99
CA ILE A 59 14.59 -2.61 6.63
C ILE A 59 15.37 -3.47 5.64
#